data_AF-A0A239QJM3-F1
#
_entry.id   AF-A0A239QJM3-F1
#
_cell.length_a   1.000
_cell.length_b   1.000
_cell.length_c   1.000
_cell.angle_alpha   90.00
_cell.angle_beta   90.00
_cell.angle_gamma   90.00
#
_symmetry.space_group_name_H-M   'P 1'
#
loop_
_entity.id
_entity.type
_entity.pdbx_description
1 polymer ?
#
loop_
_entity_poly.entity_id
_entity_poly.type
_entity_poly.pdbx_seq_one_letter_code
_entity_poly.pdbx_strand_id
1 'polypeptide(L)'
;MYITSEKLKKRIDEISREVNERFDRHILLEEYIGIPYFGQIILRFMLEGEDYTLEDLDRYERELYQIVGDEFLVDFMGSVYRKAGVDYADLDRTMLLMEQEYRDEPLLSSVHSEGIRADARELLRAAGMDPERKVWEIQLEDGVFTLLLMGTENRIIREMEEPVRLAVMETKEAACTGLMKAAMRSKRLGVSLGRLIMEMSR
;
A
#
# COMPACT_ATOMS: atom_id res chain seq x y z
N MET A 1 -17.24 9.34 0.61
CA MET A 1 -15.91 8.86 1.01
C MET A 1 -14.79 9.70 0.41
N TYR A 2 -13.71 9.90 1.16
CA TYR A 2 -12.51 10.65 0.83
C TYR A 2 -11.65 9.97 -0.25
N ILE A 3 -11.49 8.64 -0.16
CA ILE A 3 -10.73 7.77 -1.08
C ILE A 3 -11.25 7.87 -2.53
N THR A 4 -12.49 8.30 -2.72
CA THR A 4 -13.12 8.55 -4.02
C THR A 4 -13.38 10.03 -4.31
N SER A 5 -12.85 10.93 -3.50
CA SER A 5 -13.09 12.37 -3.68
C SER A 5 -12.38 12.90 -4.93
N GLU A 6 -13.04 13.81 -5.65
CA GLU A 6 -12.47 14.43 -6.85
C GLU A 6 -11.16 15.18 -6.59
N LYS A 7 -11.00 15.73 -5.38
CA LYS A 7 -9.76 16.38 -4.96
C LYS A 7 -8.60 15.39 -4.89
N LEU A 8 -8.82 14.21 -4.29
CA LEU A 8 -7.78 13.18 -4.19
C LEU A 8 -7.45 12.62 -5.57
N LYS A 9 -8.48 12.25 -6.36
CA LYS A 9 -8.29 11.75 -7.74
C LYS A 9 -7.48 12.71 -8.59
N LYS A 10 -7.84 14.00 -8.59
CA LYS A 10 -7.09 15.02 -9.33
C LYS A 10 -5.62 15.09 -8.92
N ARG A 11 -5.31 14.98 -7.62
CA ARG A 11 -3.92 14.97 -7.14
C ARG A 11 -3.16 13.73 -7.62
N ILE A 12 -3.81 12.57 -7.60
CA ILE A 12 -3.25 11.31 -8.09
C ILE A 12 -3.03 11.37 -9.62
N ASP A 13 -3.97 11.94 -10.38
CA ASP A 13 -3.85 12.14 -11.83
C ASP A 13 -2.71 13.11 -12.21
N GLU A 14 -2.47 14.13 -11.38
CA GLU A 14 -1.31 15.02 -11.53
C GLU A 14 0.00 14.27 -11.31
N ILE A 15 0.09 13.46 -10.25
CA ILE A 15 1.25 12.61 -9.97
C ILE A 15 1.49 11.61 -11.10
N SER A 16 0.44 10.90 -11.53
CA SER A 16 0.53 9.91 -12.61
C SER A 16 1.07 10.53 -13.90
N ARG A 17 0.62 11.74 -14.27
CA ARG A 17 1.15 12.46 -15.43
C ARG A 17 2.62 12.84 -15.26
N GLU A 18 3.01 13.36 -14.10
CA GLU A 18 4.42 13.71 -13.84
C GLU A 18 5.33 12.48 -13.89
N VAL A 19 4.91 11.35 -13.32
CA VAL A 19 5.61 10.07 -13.41
C VAL A 19 5.76 9.64 -14.87
N ASN A 20 4.66 9.62 -15.62
CA ASN A 20 4.67 9.23 -17.03
C ASN A 20 5.60 10.10 -17.88
N GLU A 21 5.67 11.41 -17.59
CA GLU A 21 6.59 12.34 -18.27
C GLU A 21 8.04 12.14 -17.84
N ARG A 22 8.31 11.88 -16.56
CA ARG A 22 9.68 11.72 -16.03
C ARG A 22 10.33 10.41 -16.46
N PHE A 23 9.53 9.34 -16.61
CA PHE A 23 10.02 8.00 -16.92
C PHE A 23 9.68 7.55 -18.34
N ASP A 24 9.40 8.47 -19.27
CA ASP A 24 9.09 8.16 -20.67
C ASP A 24 8.01 7.06 -20.83
N ARG A 25 7.00 7.08 -19.94
CA ARG A 25 5.90 6.09 -19.83
C ARG A 25 6.30 4.67 -19.43
N HIS A 26 7.54 4.44 -18.99
CA HIS A 26 7.97 3.14 -18.47
C HIS A 26 7.39 2.82 -17.09
N ILE A 27 6.99 3.82 -16.32
CA ILE A 27 6.38 3.61 -15.00
C ILE A 27 4.95 4.12 -15.04
N LEU A 28 4.00 3.24 -14.79
CA LEU A 28 2.56 3.52 -14.86
C LEU A 28 1.93 3.32 -13.49
N LEU A 29 1.06 4.24 -13.08
CA LEU A 29 0.24 4.05 -11.89
C LEU A 29 -0.82 2.99 -12.17
N GLU A 30 -0.85 1.93 -11.37
CA GLU A 30 -1.85 0.85 -11.48
C GLU A 30 -3.01 1.09 -10.53
N GLU A 31 -2.70 1.33 -9.26
CA GLU A 31 -3.69 1.46 -8.21
C GLU A 31 -3.23 2.38 -7.08
N TYR A 32 -4.18 2.79 -6.25
CA TYR A 32 -3.88 3.42 -4.98
C TYR A 32 -4.71 2.79 -3.86
N ILE A 33 -4.07 2.60 -2.70
CA ILE A 33 -4.63 1.85 -1.57
C ILE A 33 -4.64 2.73 -0.35
N GLY A 34 -5.80 2.86 0.29
CA GLY A 34 -5.90 3.54 1.58
C GLY A 34 -5.45 2.61 2.71
N ILE A 35 -4.61 3.09 3.62
CA ILE A 35 -4.11 2.38 4.80
C ILE A 35 -4.58 3.12 6.07
N PRO A 36 -5.84 2.96 6.51
CA PRO A 36 -6.45 3.84 7.51
C PRO A 36 -5.80 3.77 8.89
N TYR A 37 -5.43 2.58 9.34
CA TYR A 37 -4.81 2.39 10.66
C TYR A 37 -3.53 3.22 10.79
N PHE A 38 -2.68 3.20 9.76
CA PHE A 38 -1.43 3.97 9.72
C PHE A 38 -1.58 5.39 9.15
N GLY A 39 -2.75 5.73 8.59
CA GLY A 39 -3.02 7.06 8.07
C GLY A 39 -2.27 7.36 6.77
N GLN A 40 -2.07 6.35 5.92
CA GLN A 40 -1.28 6.45 4.68
C GLN A 40 -2.11 6.12 3.44
N ILE A 41 -1.68 6.62 2.29
CA ILE A 41 -2.12 6.13 0.97
C ILE A 41 -0.88 5.66 0.23
N ILE A 42 -0.92 4.45 -0.31
CA ILE A 42 0.14 3.88 -1.14
C ILE A 42 -0.27 4.03 -2.60
N LEU A 43 0.59 4.61 -3.43
CA LEU A 43 0.47 4.61 -4.89
C LEU A 43 1.33 3.48 -5.44
N ARG A 44 0.69 2.53 -6.12
CA ARG A 44 1.37 1.34 -6.62
C ARG A 44 1.56 1.42 -8.13
N PHE A 45 2.80 1.19 -8.54
CA PHE A 45 3.20 1.35 -9.93
C PHE A 45 3.56 0.03 -10.60
N MET A 46 3.31 -0.07 -11.90
CA MET A 46 3.91 -1.05 -12.79
C MET A 46 5.17 -0.45 -13.43
N LEU A 47 6.14 -1.31 -13.72
CA LEU A 47 7.30 -0.99 -14.52
C LEU A 47 7.24 -1.80 -15.82
N GLU A 48 7.11 -1.11 -16.95
CA GLU A 48 7.18 -1.66 -18.29
C GLU A 48 8.62 -2.02 -18.65
N GLY A 49 8.81 -3.23 -19.19
CA GLY A 49 10.11 -3.77 -19.53
C GLY A 49 10.37 -5.15 -18.94
N GLU A 50 11.41 -5.80 -19.44
CA GLU A 50 11.80 -7.16 -19.01
C GLU A 50 13.11 -7.18 -18.23
N ASP A 51 13.99 -6.18 -18.43
CA ASP A 51 15.33 -6.16 -17.85
C ASP A 51 15.50 -4.98 -16.87
N TYR A 52 15.43 -5.26 -15.57
CA TYR A 52 15.80 -4.32 -14.51
C TYR A 52 16.31 -5.06 -13.28
N THR A 53 17.22 -4.44 -12.54
CA THR A 53 17.75 -5.01 -11.30
C THR A 53 17.11 -4.39 -10.07
N LEU A 54 17.48 -4.89 -8.90
CA LEU A 54 17.09 -4.29 -7.63
C LEU A 54 17.66 -2.87 -7.44
N GLU A 55 18.85 -2.59 -7.97
CA GLU A 55 19.42 -1.24 -7.96
C GLU A 55 18.60 -0.27 -8.83
N ASP A 56 18.04 -0.75 -9.94
CA ASP A 56 17.12 0.06 -10.74
C ASP A 56 15.86 0.41 -9.95
N LEU A 57 15.28 -0.56 -9.24
CA LEU A 57 14.10 -0.32 -8.40
C LEU A 57 14.40 0.68 -7.27
N ASP A 58 15.57 0.62 -6.65
CA ASP A 58 15.97 1.61 -5.64
C ASP A 58 16.00 3.03 -6.20
N ARG A 59 16.56 3.17 -7.41
CA ARG A 59 16.62 4.46 -8.11
C ARG A 59 15.20 4.95 -8.43
N TYR A 60 14.37 4.10 -9.01
CA TYR A 60 13.01 4.48 -9.41
C TYR A 60 12.13 4.83 -8.21
N GLU A 61 12.11 4.03 -7.13
CA GLU A 61 11.33 4.38 -5.93
C GLU A 61 11.82 5.69 -5.30
N ARG A 62 13.13 5.93 -5.27
CA ARG A 62 13.67 7.21 -4.78
C ARG A 62 13.19 8.40 -5.61
N GLU A 63 13.19 8.27 -6.94
CA GLU A 63 12.69 9.32 -7.83
C GLU A 63 11.17 9.50 -7.72
N LEU A 64 10.41 8.41 -7.55
CA LEU A 64 8.97 8.44 -7.25
C LEU A 64 8.70 9.20 -5.94
N TYR A 65 9.50 8.98 -4.90
CA TYR A 65 9.39 9.73 -3.65
C TYR A 65 9.68 11.23 -3.79
N GLN A 66 10.51 11.63 -4.78
CA GLN A 66 10.71 13.05 -5.09
C GLN A 66 9.48 13.67 -5.75
N ILE A 67 8.69 12.90 -6.50
CA ILE A 67 7.45 13.35 -7.15
C ILE A 67 6.32 13.47 -6.12
N VAL A 68 6.09 12.40 -5.34
CA VAL A 68 4.93 12.32 -4.44
C VAL A 68 5.15 13.05 -3.12
N GLY A 69 6.41 13.28 -2.75
CA GLY A 69 6.81 13.91 -1.48
C GLY A 69 6.37 13.12 -0.25
N ASP A 70 5.84 13.84 0.74
CA ASP A 70 5.36 13.27 2.01
C ASP A 70 3.86 12.98 2.05
N GLU A 71 3.16 13.26 0.95
CA GLU A 71 1.72 13.01 0.84
C GLU A 71 1.44 11.50 0.73
N PHE A 72 2.26 10.76 -0.02
CA PHE A 72 2.03 9.36 -0.32
C PHE A 72 3.24 8.47 -0.01
N LEU A 73 2.95 7.18 0.12
CA LEU A 73 3.93 6.13 -0.06
C LEU A 73 3.86 5.59 -1.48
N VAL A 74 4.95 5.00 -1.94
CA VAL A 74 5.02 4.34 -3.24
C VAL A 74 5.59 2.95 -3.08
N ASP A 75 5.09 2.03 -3.89
CA ASP A 75 5.71 0.72 -4.12
C ASP A 75 5.47 0.30 -5.57
N PHE A 76 6.15 -0.76 -5.97
CA PHE A 76 5.86 -1.43 -7.23
C PHE A 76 4.94 -2.63 -7.02
N MET A 77 4.22 -3.02 -8.06
CA MET A 77 3.48 -4.29 -8.10
C MET A 77 4.39 -5.46 -7.73
N GLY A 78 3.85 -6.46 -7.03
CA GLY A 78 4.63 -7.66 -6.66
C GLY A 78 5.20 -8.42 -7.87
N SER A 79 4.60 -8.30 -9.05
CA SER A 79 5.14 -8.83 -10.31
C SER A 79 6.45 -8.16 -10.72
N VAL A 80 6.62 -6.86 -10.45
CA VAL A 80 7.84 -6.10 -10.72
C VAL A 80 8.95 -6.57 -9.79
N TYR A 81 8.66 -6.61 -8.49
CA TYR A 81 9.59 -7.15 -7.50
C TYR A 81 10.00 -8.59 -7.79
N ARG A 82 9.08 -9.46 -8.20
CA ARG A 82 9.40 -10.84 -8.60
C ARG A 82 10.41 -10.89 -9.74
N LYS A 83 10.22 -10.06 -10.78
CA LYS A 83 11.15 -9.97 -11.92
C LYS A 83 12.54 -9.50 -11.49
N ALA A 84 12.62 -8.60 -10.51
CA ALA A 84 13.89 -8.15 -9.92
C ALA A 84 14.53 -9.16 -8.95
N GLY A 85 13.94 -10.35 -8.76
CA GLY A 85 14.49 -11.45 -7.98
C GLY A 85 13.94 -11.59 -6.56
N VAL A 86 12.87 -10.89 -6.20
CA VAL A 86 12.18 -11.08 -4.91
C VAL A 86 11.47 -12.44 -4.90
N ASP A 87 11.84 -13.30 -3.96
CA ASP A 87 11.14 -14.56 -3.68
C ASP A 87 10.07 -14.35 -2.62
N TYR A 88 8.87 -14.85 -2.89
CA TYR A 88 7.70 -14.75 -2.02
C TYR A 88 7.36 -16.05 -1.30
N ALA A 89 8.15 -17.13 -1.48
CA ALA A 89 7.90 -18.43 -0.87
C ALA A 89 7.73 -18.36 0.66
N ASP A 90 8.52 -17.51 1.32
CA ASP A 90 8.52 -17.33 2.78
C ASP A 90 7.97 -15.95 3.23
N LEU A 91 7.13 -15.30 2.41
CA LEU A 91 6.67 -13.92 2.66
C LEU A 91 6.07 -13.72 4.06
N ASP A 92 5.25 -14.65 4.55
CA ASP A 92 4.67 -14.60 5.91
C ASP A 92 5.76 -14.52 6.99
N ARG A 93 6.82 -15.31 6.86
CA ARG A 93 7.96 -15.30 7.79
C ARG A 93 8.76 -14.00 7.63
N THR A 94 9.00 -13.55 6.40
CA THR A 94 9.70 -12.30 6.10
C THR A 94 8.99 -11.11 6.74
N MET A 95 7.67 -11.00 6.62
CA MET A 95 6.90 -9.90 7.22
C MET A 95 6.95 -9.91 8.75
N LEU A 96 6.97 -11.08 9.39
CA LEU A 96 7.16 -11.20 10.84
C LEU A 96 8.57 -10.76 11.29
N LEU A 97 9.60 -11.09 10.50
CA LEU A 97 10.98 -10.64 10.78
C LEU A 97 11.08 -9.11 10.66
N MET A 98 10.44 -8.52 9.65
CA MET A 98 10.41 -7.06 9.48
C MET A 98 9.75 -6.34 10.66
N GLU A 99 8.68 -6.91 11.23
CA GLU A 99 8.04 -6.33 12.43
C GLU A 99 9.03 -6.21 13.60
N GLN A 100 9.86 -7.24 13.79
CA GLN A 100 10.85 -7.30 14.87
C GLN A 100 12.06 -6.41 14.58
N GLU A 101 12.63 -6.52 13.37
CA GLU A 101 13.84 -5.80 12.96
C GLU A 101 13.59 -4.29 12.87
N TYR A 102 12.44 -3.90 12.33
CA TYR A 102 12.09 -2.49 12.13
C TYR A 102 11.20 -1.94 13.24
N ARG A 103 11.18 -2.57 14.42
CA ARG A 103 10.26 -2.22 15.51
C ARG A 103 10.32 -0.73 15.90
N ASP A 104 11.50 -0.13 15.82
CA ASP A 104 11.80 1.26 16.20
C ASP A 104 11.59 2.26 15.03
N GLU A 105 11.22 1.78 13.84
CA GLU A 105 10.93 2.63 12.69
C GLU A 105 9.63 3.44 12.94
N PRO A 106 9.68 4.78 12.82
CA PRO A 106 8.53 5.62 13.10
C PRO A 106 7.45 5.46 12.03
N LEU A 107 6.21 5.29 12.50
CA LEU A 107 5.02 5.28 11.66
C LEU A 107 4.44 6.69 11.62
N LEU A 108 4.76 7.43 10.56
CA LEU A 108 4.22 8.77 10.34
C LEU A 108 2.88 8.66 9.62
N SER A 109 1.96 9.59 9.90
CA SER A 109 0.71 9.74 9.16
C SER A 109 0.84 10.79 8.05
N SER A 110 0.10 10.61 6.96
CA SER A 110 0.02 11.59 5.88
C SER A 110 -1.08 12.64 6.13
N VAL A 111 -1.11 13.65 5.25
CA VAL A 111 -2.20 14.63 5.16
C VAL A 111 -3.57 14.01 4.85
N HIS A 112 -3.60 12.75 4.41
CA HIS A 112 -4.83 12.02 4.05
C HIS A 112 -5.46 11.29 5.24
N SER A 113 -4.74 11.17 6.36
CA SER A 113 -5.06 10.26 7.47
C SER A 113 -6.47 10.42 8.04
N GLU A 114 -6.95 11.64 8.27
CA GLU A 114 -8.31 11.88 8.80
C GLU A 114 -9.39 11.40 7.83
N GLY A 115 -9.21 11.66 6.52
CA GLY A 115 -10.16 11.32 5.47
C GLY A 115 -10.32 9.80 5.34
N ILE A 116 -9.21 9.07 5.21
CA ILE A 116 -9.27 7.61 5.05
C ILE A 116 -9.70 6.88 6.33
N ARG A 117 -9.45 7.45 7.52
CA ARG A 117 -10.00 6.94 8.79
C ARG A 117 -11.51 7.16 8.89
N ALA A 118 -12.01 8.27 8.35
CA ALA A 118 -13.45 8.49 8.26
C ALA A 118 -14.11 7.46 7.32
N ASP A 119 -13.50 7.20 6.17
CA ASP A 119 -13.97 6.18 5.21
C ASP A 119 -14.01 4.78 5.84
N ALA A 120 -12.95 4.38 6.56
CA ALA A 120 -12.90 3.11 7.27
C ALA A 120 -14.09 2.94 8.23
N ARG A 121 -14.38 3.97 9.04
CA ARG A 121 -15.51 3.96 9.98
C ARG A 121 -16.86 3.90 9.26
N GLU A 122 -17.01 4.61 8.15
CA GLU A 122 -18.22 4.59 7.34
C GLU A 122 -18.48 3.20 6.75
N LEU A 123 -17.45 2.59 6.15
CA LEU A 123 -17.52 1.26 5.55
C LEU A 123 -17.75 0.16 6.60
N LEU A 124 -17.13 0.24 7.78
CA LEU A 124 -17.40 -0.66 8.89
C LEU A 124 -18.85 -0.56 9.39
N ARG A 125 -19.40 0.67 9.50
CA ARG A 125 -20.81 0.87 9.87
C ARG A 125 -21.76 0.31 8.81
N ALA A 126 -21.48 0.54 7.53
CA ALA A 126 -22.25 -0.03 6.43
C ALA A 126 -22.22 -1.58 6.48
N ALA A 127 -21.06 -2.15 6.83
CA ALA A 127 -20.90 -3.58 7.07
C ALA A 127 -21.57 -4.08 8.36
N GLY A 128 -22.23 -3.25 9.17
CA GLY A 128 -22.80 -3.63 10.47
C GLY A 128 -21.74 -4.11 11.47
N MET A 129 -20.53 -3.59 11.38
CA MET A 129 -19.39 -3.91 12.24
C MET A 129 -19.08 -2.75 13.20
N ASP A 130 -18.27 -3.05 14.22
CA ASP A 130 -17.72 -2.02 15.11
C ASP A 130 -16.83 -1.04 14.32
N PRO A 131 -17.14 0.27 14.32
CA PRO A 131 -16.36 1.28 13.59
C PRO A 131 -14.92 1.44 14.11
N GLU A 132 -14.60 0.96 15.31
CA GLU A 132 -13.27 1.08 15.89
C GLU A 132 -12.36 -0.12 15.55
N ARG A 133 -12.82 -1.06 14.70
CA ARG A 133 -11.95 -2.15 14.21
C ARG A 133 -10.78 -1.59 13.41
N LYS A 134 -9.61 -2.20 13.61
CA LYS A 134 -8.38 -1.85 12.89
C LYS A 134 -8.49 -2.27 11.42
N VAL A 135 -8.57 -1.28 10.53
CA VAL A 135 -8.58 -1.49 9.06
C VAL A 135 -7.17 -1.34 8.51
N TRP A 136 -6.66 -2.40 7.91
CA TRP A 136 -5.38 -2.43 7.20
C TRP A 136 -5.51 -1.73 5.85
N GLU A 137 -6.37 -2.20 4.96
CA GLU A 137 -6.52 -1.65 3.60
C GLU A 137 -7.98 -1.30 3.27
N ILE A 138 -8.13 -0.23 2.48
CA ILE A 138 -9.31 0.08 1.69
C ILE A 138 -8.86 0.12 0.22
N GLN A 139 -9.40 -0.80 -0.57
CA GLN A 139 -9.21 -0.86 -2.02
C GLN A 139 -10.55 -0.58 -2.72
N LEU A 140 -10.49 -0.04 -3.94
CA LEU A 140 -11.65 0.19 -4.79
C LEU A 140 -11.35 -0.30 -6.20
N GLU A 141 -12.02 -1.37 -6.62
CA GLU A 141 -11.88 -1.96 -7.94
C GLU A 141 -13.28 -2.12 -8.56
N ASP A 142 -13.49 -1.60 -9.78
CA ASP A 142 -14.76 -1.69 -10.51
C ASP A 142 -16.01 -1.29 -9.68
N GLY A 143 -15.84 -0.28 -8.82
CA GLY A 143 -16.90 0.23 -7.95
C GLY A 143 -17.20 -0.66 -6.72
N VAL A 144 -16.39 -1.68 -6.47
CA VAL A 144 -16.45 -2.55 -5.29
C VAL A 144 -15.38 -2.13 -4.30
N PHE A 145 -15.81 -1.83 -3.06
CA PHE A 145 -14.88 -1.63 -1.96
C PHE A 145 -14.43 -2.97 -1.40
N THR A 146 -13.15 -3.07 -1.11
CA THR A 146 -12.58 -4.18 -0.33
C THR A 146 -11.96 -3.60 0.94
N LEU A 147 -12.44 -4.07 2.10
CA LEU A 147 -11.87 -3.76 3.42
C LEU A 147 -11.08 -4.96 3.93
N LEU A 148 -9.78 -4.77 4.16
CA LEU A 148 -8.98 -5.74 4.91
C LEU A 148 -8.86 -5.28 6.36
N LEU A 149 -9.29 -6.13 7.28
CA LEU A 149 -9.18 -5.93 8.72
C LEU A 149 -7.92 -6.59 9.24
N MET A 150 -7.24 -5.94 10.20
CA MET A 150 -6.16 -6.57 10.95
C MET A 150 -6.75 -7.57 11.94
N GLY A 151 -6.29 -8.81 11.90
CA GLY A 151 -6.78 -9.91 12.71
C GLY A 151 -5.82 -11.09 12.75
N THR A 152 -6.33 -12.32 12.87
CA THR A 152 -5.51 -13.51 13.15
C THR A 152 -5.35 -14.47 11.98
N GLU A 153 -6.27 -14.46 11.02
CA GLU A 153 -6.30 -15.41 9.91
C GLU A 153 -6.77 -14.75 8.61
N ASN A 154 -6.40 -15.35 7.47
CA ASN A 154 -6.84 -14.90 6.16
C ASN A 154 -8.20 -15.51 5.83
N ARG A 155 -9.28 -14.70 5.90
CA ARG A 155 -10.63 -15.17 5.59
C ARG A 155 -11.54 -14.04 5.10
N ILE A 156 -12.56 -14.40 4.34
CA ILE A 156 -13.69 -13.53 4.05
C ILE A 156 -14.61 -13.52 5.27
N ILE A 157 -14.95 -12.34 5.77
CA ILE A 157 -15.87 -12.15 6.89
C ILE A 157 -17.28 -11.87 6.38
N ARG A 158 -17.40 -11.05 5.32
CA ARG A 158 -18.68 -10.57 4.82
C ARG A 158 -18.55 -10.09 3.37
N GLU A 159 -19.60 -10.30 2.60
CA GLU A 159 -19.80 -9.69 1.28
C GLU A 159 -21.20 -9.08 1.25
N MET A 160 -21.34 -7.93 0.60
CA MET A 160 -22.61 -7.24 0.44
C MET A 160 -22.64 -6.44 -0.86
N GLU A 161 -23.82 -6.33 -1.46
CA GLU A 161 -24.04 -5.55 -2.69
C GLU A 161 -24.68 -4.19 -2.42
N GLU A 162 -25.37 -4.01 -1.28
CA GLU A 162 -26.14 -2.82 -0.93
C GLU A 162 -25.94 -2.45 0.55
N PRO A 163 -25.96 -1.16 0.94
CA PRO A 163 -26.08 0.03 0.07
C PRO A 163 -24.77 0.40 -0.66
N VAL A 164 -23.69 -0.33 -0.36
CA VAL A 164 -22.38 -0.20 -0.98
C VAL A 164 -21.89 -1.62 -1.28
N ARG A 165 -21.36 -1.84 -2.48
CA ARG A 165 -20.71 -3.09 -2.85
C ARG A 165 -19.41 -3.22 -2.06
N LEU A 166 -19.39 -4.13 -1.10
CA LEU A 166 -18.32 -4.22 -0.11
C LEU A 166 -17.98 -5.68 0.22
N ALA A 167 -16.71 -6.03 0.07
CA ALA A 167 -16.11 -7.23 0.61
C ALA A 167 -15.30 -6.89 1.87
N VAL A 168 -15.48 -7.64 2.94
CA VAL A 168 -14.72 -7.49 4.19
C VAL A 168 -13.94 -8.77 4.45
N MET A 169 -12.63 -8.64 4.56
CA MET A 169 -11.67 -9.72 4.76
C MET A 169 -10.83 -9.47 6.01
N GLU A 170 -10.19 -10.50 6.52
CA GLU A 170 -9.24 -10.45 7.63
C GLU A 170 -7.85 -10.84 7.12
N THR A 171 -6.81 -10.22 7.68
CA THR A 171 -5.39 -10.55 7.43
C THR A 171 -4.59 -10.48 8.73
N LYS A 172 -3.43 -11.16 8.80
CA LYS A 172 -2.60 -11.23 10.01
C LYS A 172 -2.03 -9.85 10.39
N GLU A 173 -2.33 -9.36 11.60
CA GLU A 173 -1.91 -8.03 12.08
C GLU A 173 -0.39 -7.80 12.05
N ALA A 174 0.39 -8.80 12.50
CA ALA A 174 1.85 -8.71 12.57
C ALA A 174 2.48 -8.48 11.19
N ALA A 175 1.95 -9.14 10.16
CA ALA A 175 2.40 -8.99 8.78
C ALA A 175 2.18 -7.57 8.25
N CYS A 176 1.01 -7.00 8.54
CA CYS A 176 0.65 -5.64 8.14
C CYS A 176 1.60 -4.60 8.75
N THR A 177 1.89 -4.73 10.05
CA THR A 177 2.76 -3.78 10.77
C THR A 177 4.20 -3.87 10.29
N GLY A 178 4.72 -5.08 10.07
CA GLY A 178 6.07 -5.29 9.52
C GLY A 178 6.25 -4.66 8.14
N LEU A 179 5.29 -4.89 7.23
CA LEU A 179 5.33 -4.33 5.88
C LEU A 179 5.27 -2.79 5.88
N MET A 180 4.39 -2.21 6.72
CA MET A 180 4.27 -0.77 6.86
C MET A 180 5.58 -0.12 7.35
N LYS A 181 6.22 -0.74 8.35
CA LYS A 181 7.52 -0.28 8.85
C LYS A 181 8.62 -0.43 7.80
N ALA A 182 8.61 -1.51 7.04
CA ALA A 182 9.53 -1.69 5.91
C ALA A 182 9.33 -0.59 4.85
N ALA A 183 8.10 -0.23 4.50
CA ALA A 183 7.81 0.85 3.55
C ALA A 183 8.27 2.23 4.06
N MET A 184 8.12 2.52 5.35
CA MET A 184 8.67 3.76 5.94
C MET A 184 10.20 3.78 5.91
N ARG A 185 10.81 2.63 6.20
CA ARG A 185 12.26 2.46 6.16
C ARG A 185 12.81 2.58 4.74
N SER A 186 12.16 1.96 3.75
CA SER A 186 12.58 2.00 2.35
C SER A 186 12.60 3.44 1.84
N LYS A 187 11.53 4.21 2.14
CA LYS A 187 11.45 5.65 1.91
C LYS A 187 12.63 6.40 2.54
N ARG A 188 12.88 6.19 3.84
CA ARG A 188 13.93 6.90 4.58
C ARG A 188 15.34 6.60 4.04
N LEU A 189 15.59 5.35 3.65
CA LEU A 189 16.88 4.92 3.12
C LEU A 189 17.05 5.22 1.63
N GLY A 190 15.96 5.55 0.93
CA GLY A 190 15.97 5.75 -0.52
C GLY A 190 16.32 4.47 -1.28
N VAL A 191 15.77 3.35 -0.83
CA VAL A 191 15.91 2.01 -1.45
C VAL A 191 14.51 1.44 -1.70
N SER A 192 14.44 0.42 -2.56
CA SER A 192 13.20 -0.26 -2.89
C SER A 192 12.66 -1.06 -1.71
N LEU A 193 11.34 -1.13 -1.57
CA LEU A 193 10.72 -2.07 -0.63
C LEU A 193 11.10 -3.52 -0.96
N GLY A 194 11.21 -3.85 -2.26
CA GLY A 194 11.71 -5.14 -2.74
C GLY A 194 13.07 -5.52 -2.15
N ARG A 195 13.99 -4.53 -1.99
CA ARG A 195 15.31 -4.79 -1.39
C ARG A 195 15.20 -5.22 0.06
N LEU A 196 14.38 -4.53 0.85
CA LEU A 196 14.18 -4.89 2.25
C LEU A 196 13.52 -6.27 2.37
N ILE A 197 12.59 -6.62 1.47
CA ILE A 197 11.99 -7.96 1.41
C ILE A 197 13.06 -9.01 1.13
N MET A 198 13.95 -8.79 0.16
CA MET A 198 15.02 -9.75 -0.15
C MET A 198 16.04 -9.91 0.97
N GLU A 199 16.40 -8.82 1.66
CA GLU A 199 17.36 -8.87 2.77
C GLU A 199 16.83 -9.71 3.95
N MET A 200 15.52 -9.64 4.20
CA MET A 200 14.85 -10.35 5.29
C MET A 200 14.44 -11.79 4.93
N SER A 201 14.48 -12.16 3.65
CA SER A 201 14.14 -13.52 3.17
C SER A 201 15.34 -14.47 3.16
N ARG A 202 16.51 -14.04 3.66
CA ARG A 202 17.76 -14.81 3.68
C ARG A 202 17.99 -15.58 4.99
#